data_AF-A0A8J6XC69-F1
#
_entry.id   AF-A0A8J6XC69-F1
#
_cell.length_a   1.000
_cell.length_b   1.000
_cell.length_c   1.000
_cell.angle_alpha   90.00
_cell.angle_beta   90.00
_cell.angle_gamma   90.00
#
_symmetry.space_group_name_H-M   'P 1'
#
loop_
_entity.id
_entity.type
_entity.pdbx_description
1 polymer ?
#
loop_
_entity_poly.entity_id
_entity_poly.type
_entity_poly.pdbx_seq_one_letter_code
_entity_poly.pdbx_strand_id
1 'polypeptide(L)'
;MLYTDRYIELINTFPPRPIKSQEDLEVTQSVVDSLLDKSKLTQEERDYLNLLGTLIYEYEERQDMIPDIFGVDLLKVLMAELNLRQKDLVSIFKTESIVSDVLNGKRKLTVNHIQGLAEFFNVSPAVFFPLNHSEADFLADS
;
A
#
# COMPACT_ATOMS: atom_id res chain seq x y z
N MET A 1 36.67 -10.34 5.94
CA MET A 1 36.01 -9.08 5.52
C MET A 1 35.88 -8.22 6.76
N LEU A 2 36.63 -7.13 6.84
CA LEU A 2 36.47 -6.14 7.90
C LEU A 2 35.51 -5.08 7.36
N TYR A 3 34.38 -4.88 8.03
CA TYR A 3 33.48 -3.78 7.71
C TYR A 3 34.22 -2.45 7.90
N THR A 4 33.94 -1.47 7.06
CA THR A 4 34.54 -0.14 7.20
C THR A 4 34.07 0.53 8.49
N ASP A 5 34.92 1.37 9.09
CA ASP A 5 34.60 2.12 10.32
C ASP A 5 33.28 2.87 10.20
N ARG A 6 32.97 3.36 8.98
CA ARG A 6 31.74 4.06 8.66
C ARG A 6 30.50 3.19 8.77
N TYR A 7 30.55 1.94 8.31
CA TYR A 7 29.41 1.02 8.43
C TYR A 7 29.18 0.62 9.89
N ILE A 8 30.26 0.43 10.66
CA ILE A 8 30.18 0.16 12.10
C ILE A 8 29.59 1.36 12.85
N GLU A 9 29.92 2.59 12.46
CA GLU A 9 29.32 3.80 13.02
C GLU A 9 27.80 3.85 12.82
N LEU A 10 27.31 3.51 11.62
CA LEU A 10 25.88 3.41 11.32
C LEU A 10 25.19 2.37 12.23
N ILE A 11 25.77 1.18 12.33
CA ILE A 11 25.23 0.10 13.20
C ILE A 11 25.23 0.52 14.67
N ASN A 12 26.26 1.19 15.15
CA ASN A 12 26.33 1.62 16.55
C ASN A 12 25.35 2.77 16.86
N THR A 13 25.08 3.63 15.88
CA THR A 13 24.13 4.75 16.02
C THR A 13 22.70 4.25 16.04
N PHE A 14 22.35 3.35 15.11
CA PHE A 14 21.05 2.71 15.05
C PHE A 14 21.22 1.21 14.74
N PRO A 15 21.27 0.35 15.78
CA PRO A 15 21.44 -1.08 15.56
C PRO A 15 20.21 -1.66 14.86
N PRO A 16 20.34 -2.23 13.63
CA PRO A 16 19.21 -2.80 12.93
C PRO A 16 18.67 -4.01 13.69
N ARG A 17 17.37 -4.00 13.97
CA ARG A 17 16.65 -5.10 14.63
C ARG A 17 15.33 -5.35 13.90
N PRO A 18 14.79 -6.58 13.95
CA PRO A 18 13.46 -6.84 13.41
C PRO A 18 12.43 -5.88 14.00
N ILE A 19 11.66 -5.24 13.13
CA ILE A 19 10.58 -4.33 13.50
C ILE A 19 9.42 -5.19 14.03
N LYS A 20 8.87 -4.83 15.20
CA LYS A 20 7.82 -5.60 15.87
C LYS A 20 6.59 -4.77 16.24
N SER A 21 6.67 -3.46 16.08
CA SER A 21 5.63 -2.52 16.44
C SER A 21 5.61 -1.33 15.48
N GLN A 22 4.49 -0.61 15.49
CA GLN A 22 4.33 0.62 14.72
C GLN A 22 5.37 1.68 15.14
N GLU A 23 5.70 1.77 16.43
CA GLU A 23 6.72 2.68 16.94
C GLU A 23 8.11 2.33 16.40
N ASP A 24 8.47 1.04 16.34
CA ASP A 24 9.72 0.59 15.72
C ASP A 24 9.77 0.95 14.22
N LEU A 25 8.63 0.83 13.52
CA LEU A 25 8.50 1.18 12.10
C LEU A 25 8.75 2.67 11.88
N GLU A 26 8.06 3.53 12.63
CA GLU A 26 8.17 4.99 12.52
C GLU A 26 9.59 5.49 12.79
N VAL A 27 10.25 4.92 13.81
CA VAL A 27 11.66 5.25 14.11
C VAL A 27 12.57 4.79 12.97
N THR A 28 12.37 3.60 12.43
CA THR A 28 13.20 3.06 11.34
C THR A 28 13.01 3.87 10.05
N GLN A 29 11.77 4.25 9.71
CA GLN A 29 11.44 5.13 8.58
C GLN A 29 12.11 6.50 8.73
N SER A 30 12.09 7.08 9.93
CA SER A 30 12.77 8.35 10.20
C SER A 30 14.28 8.28 9.92
N VAL A 31 14.92 7.15 10.23
CA VAL A 31 16.35 6.93 9.92
C VAL A 31 16.55 6.81 8.41
N VAL A 32 15.70 6.04 7.71
CA VAL A 32 15.71 5.92 6.25
C VAL A 32 15.59 7.29 5.57
N ASP A 33 14.63 8.11 5.99
CA ASP A 33 14.40 9.44 5.43
C ASP A 33 15.64 10.33 5.62
N SER A 34 16.26 10.31 6.81
CA SER A 34 17.48 11.07 7.09
C SER A 34 18.67 10.68 6.20
N LEU A 35 18.71 9.42 5.73
CA LEU A 35 19.71 8.96 4.77
C LEU A 35 19.35 9.45 3.36
N LEU A 36 18.08 9.34 2.96
CA LEU A 36 17.60 9.75 1.63
C LEU A 36 17.69 11.27 1.40
N ASP A 37 17.59 12.07 2.45
CA ASP A 37 17.78 13.54 2.39
C ASP A 37 19.23 13.95 2.03
N LYS A 38 20.19 13.03 2.11
CA LYS A 38 21.57 13.31 1.70
C LYS A 38 21.68 13.38 0.18
N SER A 39 22.26 14.47 -0.32
CA SER A 39 22.51 14.66 -1.75
C SER A 39 23.34 13.55 -2.42
N LYS A 40 24.21 12.86 -1.66
CA LYS A 40 24.99 11.70 -2.11
C LYS A 40 25.19 10.72 -0.96
N LEU A 41 24.87 9.46 -1.22
CA LEU A 41 25.10 8.34 -0.30
C LEU A 41 26.44 7.65 -0.61
N THR A 42 27.19 7.31 0.44
CA THR A 42 28.34 6.39 0.32
C THR A 42 27.88 4.95 0.05
N GLN A 43 28.80 4.04 -0.27
CA GLN A 43 28.43 2.64 -0.48
C GLN A 43 27.88 2.00 0.81
N GLU A 44 28.49 2.31 1.95
CA GLU A 44 28.07 1.83 3.27
C GLU A 44 26.67 2.31 3.62
N GLU A 45 26.36 3.58 3.34
CA GLU A 45 25.04 4.14 3.60
C GLU A 45 23.98 3.50 2.69
N ARG A 46 24.34 3.14 1.45
CA ARG A 46 23.44 2.38 0.55
C ARG A 46 23.20 0.97 1.04
N ASP A 47 24.24 0.26 1.46
CA ASP A 47 24.12 -1.11 1.97
C ASP A 47 23.27 -1.14 3.25
N TYR A 48 23.48 -0.15 4.12
CA TYR A 48 22.71 0.01 5.35
C TYR A 48 21.24 0.42 5.07
N LEU A 49 21.02 1.35 4.14
CA LEU A 49 19.68 1.73 3.68
C LEU A 49 18.92 0.53 3.12
N ASN A 50 19.58 -0.31 2.31
CA ASN A 50 18.99 -1.55 1.80
C ASN A 50 18.59 -2.49 2.93
N LEU A 51 19.44 -2.66 3.95
CA LEU A 51 19.12 -3.49 5.12
C LEU A 51 17.88 -2.96 5.87
N LEU A 52 17.81 -1.66 6.15
CA LEU A 52 16.65 -1.07 6.82
C LEU A 52 15.38 -1.20 5.96
N GLY A 53 15.48 -0.98 4.65
CA GLY A 53 14.39 -1.19 3.71
C GLY A 53 13.85 -2.62 3.73
N THR A 54 14.73 -3.63 3.78
CA THR A 54 14.32 -5.03 3.95
C THR A 54 13.55 -5.26 5.25
N LEU A 55 13.99 -4.67 6.36
CA LEU A 55 13.31 -4.82 7.65
C LEU A 55 11.91 -4.17 7.67
N ILE A 56 11.78 -2.99 7.04
CA ILE A 56 10.49 -2.32 6.84
C ILE A 56 9.58 -3.22 5.99
N TYR A 57 10.07 -3.68 4.84
CA TYR A 57 9.32 -4.55 3.94
C TYR A 57 8.85 -5.83 4.65
N GLU A 58 9.74 -6.52 5.38
CA GLU A 58 9.38 -7.73 6.15
C GLU A 58 8.30 -7.46 7.20
N TYR A 59 8.29 -6.29 7.82
CA TYR A 59 7.26 -5.93 8.79
C TYR A 59 5.93 -5.60 8.12
N GLU A 60 5.95 -4.77 7.07
CA GLU A 60 4.74 -4.37 6.33
C GLU A 60 4.09 -5.55 5.62
N GLU A 61 4.88 -6.48 5.06
CA GLU A 61 4.39 -7.72 4.46
C GLU A 61 3.63 -8.57 5.50
N ARG A 62 4.11 -8.63 6.75
CA ARG A 62 3.43 -9.35 7.84
C ARG A 62 2.21 -8.61 8.40
N GLN A 63 2.08 -7.32 8.15
CA GLN A 63 0.95 -6.52 8.64
C GLN A 63 -0.24 -6.53 7.68
N ASP A 64 -0.19 -7.26 6.56
CA ASP A 64 -1.28 -7.36 5.57
C ASP A 64 -1.92 -5.99 5.26
N MET A 65 -1.10 -4.95 5.14
CA MET A 65 -1.59 -3.62 4.75
C MET A 65 -1.70 -3.51 3.22
N ILE A 66 -2.34 -4.50 2.59
CA ILE A 66 -3.16 -4.12 1.43
C ILE A 66 -4.41 -3.53 2.08
N PRO A 67 -4.62 -2.21 2.06
CA PRO A 67 -5.85 -1.67 2.58
C PRO A 67 -6.98 -2.44 1.90
N ASP A 68 -7.89 -2.98 2.70
CA ASP A 68 -9.07 -3.75 2.27
C ASP A 68 -10.09 -2.78 1.62
N ILE A 69 -9.59 -1.86 0.80
CA ILE A 69 -10.31 -0.87 0.02
C ILE A 69 -10.74 -1.55 -1.26
N PHE A 70 -11.94 -2.11 -1.22
CA PHE A 70 -12.62 -2.67 -2.38
C PHE A 70 -13.94 -1.94 -2.59
N GLY A 71 -14.63 -2.28 -3.69
CA GLY A 71 -15.95 -1.75 -3.99
C GLY A 71 -16.04 -0.21 -3.97
N VAL A 72 -16.89 0.31 -3.08
CA VAL A 72 -17.19 1.74 -3.01
C VAL A 72 -16.05 2.56 -2.42
N ASP A 73 -15.26 1.99 -1.52
CA ASP A 73 -14.18 2.73 -0.87
C ASP A 73 -12.99 2.91 -1.82
N LEU A 74 -12.69 1.89 -2.63
CA LEU A 74 -11.76 2.04 -3.75
C LEU A 74 -12.24 3.10 -4.75
N LEU A 75 -13.53 3.11 -5.08
CA LEU A 75 -14.11 4.09 -6.00
C LEU A 75 -13.90 5.53 -5.48
N LYS A 76 -14.08 5.77 -4.17
CA LYS A 76 -13.88 7.10 -3.57
C LYS A 76 -12.41 7.54 -3.67
N VAL A 77 -11.47 6.63 -3.42
CA VAL A 77 -10.03 6.91 -3.55
C VAL A 77 -9.70 7.28 -5.00
N LEU A 78 -10.11 6.46 -5.96
CA LEU A 78 -9.86 6.73 -7.39
C LEU A 78 -10.48 8.05 -7.86
N MET A 79 -11.67 8.40 -7.35
CA MET A 79 -12.27 9.71 -7.61
C MET A 79 -11.45 10.86 -7.02
N ALA A 80 -10.90 10.70 -5.82
CA ALA A 80 -10.11 11.74 -5.17
C ALA A 80 -8.76 11.96 -5.90
N GLU A 81 -8.04 10.87 -6.19
CA GLU A 81 -6.75 10.89 -6.89
C GLU A 81 -6.85 11.51 -8.29
N LEU A 82 -7.94 11.23 -9.00
CA LEU A 82 -8.17 11.74 -10.35
C LEU A 82 -9.01 13.03 -10.37
N ASN A 83 -9.32 13.61 -9.20
CA ASN A 83 -10.13 14.81 -9.02
C ASN A 83 -11.48 14.77 -9.77
N LEU A 84 -12.14 13.62 -9.75
CA LEU A 84 -13.40 13.34 -10.43
C LEU A 84 -14.61 13.72 -9.58
N ARG A 85 -15.66 14.19 -10.25
CA ARG A 85 -16.96 14.46 -9.63
C ARG A 85 -17.95 13.37 -10.01
N GLN A 86 -19.06 13.28 -9.27
CA GLN A 86 -20.10 12.28 -9.51
C GLN A 86 -20.64 12.32 -10.95
N LYS A 87 -20.81 13.53 -11.51
CA LYS A 87 -21.23 13.72 -12.90
C LYS A 87 -20.30 13.07 -13.94
N ASP A 88 -19.02 12.90 -13.62
CA ASP A 88 -18.03 12.34 -14.54
C ASP A 88 -18.19 10.81 -14.66
N LEU A 89 -18.90 10.18 -13.72
CA LEU A 89 -19.25 8.76 -13.72
C LEU A 89 -20.66 8.46 -14.25
N VAL A 90 -21.41 9.47 -14.71
CA VAL A 90 -22.80 9.30 -15.18
C VAL A 90 -22.89 8.39 -16.41
N SER A 91 -21.85 8.33 -17.24
CA SER A 91 -21.76 7.38 -18.36
C SER A 91 -21.86 5.91 -17.92
N ILE A 92 -21.40 5.61 -16.69
CA ILE A 92 -21.37 4.26 -16.12
C ILE A 92 -22.65 3.98 -15.31
N PHE A 93 -23.11 4.96 -14.52
CA PHE A 93 -24.24 4.80 -13.59
C PHE A 93 -25.58 5.34 -14.12
N LYS A 94 -25.61 5.85 -15.35
CA LYS A 94 -26.74 6.49 -16.06
C LYS A 94 -27.20 7.84 -15.49
N THR A 95 -27.19 8.02 -14.17
CA THR A 95 -27.60 9.29 -13.53
C THR A 95 -26.73 9.60 -12.32
N GLU A 96 -26.58 10.90 -12.01
CA GLU A 96 -25.80 11.36 -10.86
C GLU A 96 -26.42 10.91 -9.53
N SER A 97 -27.75 10.79 -9.47
CA SER A 97 -28.44 10.23 -8.30
C SER A 97 -28.00 8.81 -7.98
N ILE A 98 -27.76 7.98 -9.00
CA ILE A 98 -27.31 6.59 -8.80
C ILE A 98 -25.87 6.56 -8.31
N VAL A 99 -25.01 7.45 -8.82
CA VAL A 99 -23.63 7.61 -8.33
C VAL A 99 -23.64 7.97 -6.84
N SER A 100 -24.45 8.97 -6.47
CA SER A 100 -24.61 9.38 -5.07
C SER A 100 -25.10 8.25 -4.17
N ASP A 101 -26.12 7.51 -4.60
CA ASP A 101 -26.64 6.37 -3.82
C ASP A 101 -25.59 5.28 -3.61
N VAL A 102 -24.74 5.04 -4.60
CA VAL A 102 -23.64 4.06 -4.50
C VAL A 102 -22.54 4.57 -3.56
N LEU A 103 -22.08 5.81 -3.72
CA LEU A 103 -21.04 6.40 -2.87
C LEU A 103 -21.46 6.49 -1.39
N ASN A 104 -22.75 6.67 -1.14
CA ASN A 104 -23.33 6.70 0.21
C ASN A 104 -23.77 5.32 0.73
N GLY A 105 -23.51 4.24 0.00
CA GLY A 105 -23.82 2.87 0.43
C GLY A 105 -25.31 2.50 0.40
N LYS A 106 -26.18 3.38 -0.10
CA LYS A 106 -27.62 3.09 -0.29
C LYS A 106 -27.87 2.07 -1.39
N ARG A 107 -26.93 1.96 -2.35
CA ARG A 107 -26.97 0.99 -3.44
C ARG A 107 -25.61 0.30 -3.56
N LYS A 108 -25.64 -1.02 -3.77
CA LYS A 108 -24.43 -1.81 -4.04
C LYS A 108 -23.94 -1.60 -5.48
N LEU A 109 -22.63 -1.70 -5.69
CA LEU A 109 -22.06 -1.84 -7.03
C LEU A 109 -22.59 -3.12 -7.69
N THR A 110 -22.95 -3.03 -8.96
CA THR A 110 -23.36 -4.18 -9.77
C THR A 110 -22.19 -4.62 -10.63
N VAL A 111 -22.24 -5.84 -11.17
CA VAL A 111 -21.21 -6.35 -12.10
C VAL A 111 -21.01 -5.40 -13.29
N ASN A 112 -22.09 -4.84 -13.84
CA ASN A 112 -22.00 -3.88 -14.94
C ASN A 112 -21.34 -2.56 -14.52
N HIS A 113 -21.59 -2.08 -13.29
CA HIS A 113 -20.89 -0.91 -12.77
C HIS A 113 -19.40 -1.20 -12.61
N ILE A 114 -19.04 -2.35 -12.04
CA ILE A 114 -17.64 -2.75 -11.83
C ILE A 114 -16.92 -2.86 -13.18
N GLN A 115 -17.54 -3.46 -14.19
CA GLN A 115 -16.97 -3.54 -15.54
C GLN A 115 -16.74 -2.15 -16.14
N GLY A 116 -17.73 -1.26 -16.08
CA GLY A 116 -17.59 0.10 -16.60
C GLY A 116 -16.54 0.93 -15.84
N LEU A 117 -16.43 0.76 -14.52
CA LEU A 117 -15.40 1.40 -13.70
C LEU A 117 -14.01 0.86 -14.02
N ALA A 118 -13.87 -0.45 -14.18
CA ALA A 118 -12.62 -1.10 -14.55
C ALA A 118 -12.09 -0.58 -15.90
N GLU A 119 -12.98 -0.46 -16.89
CA GLU A 119 -12.65 0.14 -18.19
C GLU A 119 -12.30 1.62 -18.08
N PHE A 120 -13.07 2.39 -17.30
CA PHE A 120 -12.85 3.83 -17.13
C PHE A 120 -11.51 4.15 -16.43
N PHE A 121 -11.15 3.38 -15.41
CA PHE A 121 -9.90 3.55 -14.67
C PHE A 121 -8.72 2.75 -15.22
N ASN A 122 -8.95 1.92 -16.25
CA ASN A 122 -7.95 1.02 -16.83
C ASN A 122 -7.31 0.08 -15.79
N VAL A 123 -8.15 -0.55 -14.96
CA VAL A 123 -7.76 -1.51 -13.92
C VAL A 123 -8.49 -2.84 -14.11
N SER A 124 -7.99 -3.92 -13.50
CA SER A 124 -8.70 -5.19 -13.48
C SER A 124 -9.98 -5.09 -12.65
N PRO A 125 -11.15 -5.61 -13.09
CA PRO A 125 -12.35 -5.69 -12.25
C PRO A 125 -12.14 -6.34 -10.88
N ALA A 126 -11.15 -7.23 -10.76
CA ALA A 126 -10.81 -7.93 -9.53
C ALA A 126 -10.50 -6.99 -8.35
N VAL A 127 -9.96 -5.79 -8.62
CA VAL A 127 -9.59 -4.82 -7.58
C VAL A 127 -10.80 -4.29 -6.80
N PHE A 128 -12.01 -4.39 -7.37
CA PHE A 128 -13.24 -3.99 -6.69
C PHE A 128 -13.81 -5.07 -5.77
N PHE A 129 -13.17 -6.24 -5.69
CA PHE A 129 -13.55 -7.32 -4.78
C PHE A 129 -12.51 -7.47 -3.67
N PRO A 130 -12.92 -7.94 -2.47
CA PRO A 130 -11.97 -8.29 -1.42
C PRO A 130 -11.00 -9.37 -1.94
N LEU A 131 -9.74 -9.28 -1.55
CA LEU A 131 -8.79 -10.37 -1.78
C LEU A 131 -9.18 -11.52 -0.82
N ASN A 132 -9.56 -12.66 -1.39
CA ASN A 132 -9.76 -13.87 -0.60
C ASN A 132 -8.39 -14.40 -0.17
N HIS A 133 -7.94 -14.02 1.02
CA HIS A 133 -6.82 -14.68 1.68
C HIS A 133 -7.29 -16.04 2.22
N SER A 134 -7.40 -17.06 1.35
CA SER A 134 -7.37 -18.45 1.82
C SER A 134 -5.91 -18.83 2.06
N GLU A 135 -5.39 -18.49 3.23
CA GLU A 135 -4.17 -19.12 3.78
C GLU A 135 -4.50 -20.36 4.64
N ALA A 136 -5.78 -20.72 4.78
CA ALA A 136 -6.20 -21.87 5.58
C ALA A 136 -6.17 -23.22 4.82
N ASP A 137 -5.98 -23.24 3.50
CA ASP A 137 -6.08 -24.47 2.68
C ASP A 137 -4.75 -25.21 2.48
N PHE A 138 -3.61 -24.68 2.92
CA PHE A 138 -2.28 -25.29 2.66
C PHE A 138 -1.64 -26.06 3.82
N LEU A 139 -2.26 -26.13 5.00
CA LEU A 139 -1.71 -26.85 6.17
C LEU A 139 -2.58 -28.02 6.67
N ALA A 140 -3.63 -28.42 5.93
CA ALA A 140 -4.50 -29.53 6.35
C ALA A 140 -4.11 -30.90 5.77
N ASP A 141 -3.04 -30.99 4.99
CA ASP A 141 -2.59 -32.26 4.40
C ASP A 141 -1.05 -32.38 4.42
N SER A 142 -0.47 -32.45 5.64
CA SER A 142 0.91 -32.88 5.90
C SER A 142 1.04 -33.47 7.31
#